data_AF-A0A353Y6P4-F1
#
_entry.id   AF-A0A353Y6P4-F1
#
_cell.length_a   1.000
_cell.length_b   1.000
_cell.length_c   1.000
_cell.angle_alpha   90.00
_cell.angle_beta   90.00
_cell.angle_gamma   90.00
#
_symmetry.space_group_name_H-M   'P 1'
#
loop_
_entity.id
_entity.type
_entity.pdbx_description
1 polymer ?
#
loop_
_entity_poly.entity_id
_entity_poly.type
_entity_poly.pdbx_seq_one_letter_code
_entity_poly.pdbx_strand_id
1 'polypeptide(L)'
;MRLNIVPASTGFAWFRAGLRTFWQQPLALAGLFFMFIALISVVSLLPVLGSVVSLALLPAATLGLMAATREAAQGRFPMPSILVSAFRAGQQRARAMAVLGAAYAACFLLVMGASALVDGGQFARIY
;
A
#
# COMPACT_ATOMS: atom_id res chain seq x y z
N MET A 1 2.88 -1.43 -24.41
CA MET A 1 2.21 -2.26 -23.37
C MET A 1 1.19 -3.16 -24.06
N ARG A 2 1.17 -4.47 -23.79
CA ARG A 2 0.11 -5.38 -24.29
C ARG A 2 -1.01 -5.39 -23.25
N LEU A 3 -2.12 -4.72 -23.53
CA LEU A 3 -3.31 -4.80 -22.69
C LEU A 3 -3.93 -6.19 -22.88
N ASN A 4 -4.11 -6.92 -21.78
CA ASN A 4 -4.79 -8.20 -21.78
C ASN A 4 -6.30 -7.91 -21.83
N ILE A 5 -6.91 -8.03 -23.01
CA ILE A 5 -8.34 -7.80 -23.18
C ILE A 5 -9.05 -9.06 -22.69
N VAL A 6 -9.70 -8.94 -21.54
CA VAL A 6 -10.50 -10.01 -20.94
C VAL A 6 -12.00 -9.70 -21.06
N PRO A 7 -12.84 -10.72 -21.30
CA PRO A 7 -14.29 -10.53 -21.35
C PRO A 7 -14.85 -10.08 -20.00
N ALA A 8 -15.99 -9.38 -20.01
CA ALA A 8 -16.63 -8.86 -18.79
C ALA A 8 -16.95 -9.95 -17.74
N SER A 9 -17.17 -11.19 -18.17
CA SER A 9 -17.37 -12.36 -17.30
C SER A 9 -16.16 -12.66 -16.40
N THR A 10 -14.96 -12.25 -16.81
CA THR A 10 -13.75 -12.39 -16.01
C THR A 10 -13.80 -11.54 -14.74
N GLY A 11 -14.48 -10.39 -14.77
CA GLY A 11 -14.68 -9.55 -13.58
C GLY A 11 -15.46 -10.27 -12.48
N PHE A 12 -16.53 -10.99 -12.83
CA PHE A 12 -17.30 -11.78 -11.87
C PHE A 12 -16.47 -12.96 -11.31
N ALA A 13 -15.66 -13.59 -12.16
CA ALA A 13 -14.76 -14.65 -11.74
C ALA A 13 -13.71 -14.14 -10.71
N TRP A 14 -13.15 -12.96 -10.93
CA TRP A 14 -12.22 -12.33 -9.98
C TRP A 14 -12.90 -11.95 -8.66
N PHE A 15 -14.11 -11.41 -8.71
CA PHE A 15 -14.89 -11.11 -7.51
C PHE A 15 -15.11 -12.37 -6.67
N ARG A 16 -15.60 -13.45 -7.29
CA ARG A 16 -15.82 -14.74 -6.61
C ARG A 16 -14.52 -15.33 -6.06
N ALA A 17 -13.41 -15.18 -6.78
CA ALA A 17 -12.09 -15.63 -6.32
C ALA A 17 -11.63 -14.84 -5.09
N GLY A 18 -11.76 -13.51 -5.11
CA GLY A 18 -11.42 -12.66 -3.96
C GLY A 18 -12.26 -12.99 -2.72
N LEU A 19 -13.57 -13.19 -2.91
CA LEU A 19 -14.46 -13.60 -1.82
C LEU A 19 -14.04 -14.96 -1.26
N ARG A 20 -13.74 -15.95 -2.11
CA ARG A 20 -13.26 -17.27 -1.69
C ARG A 20 -11.96 -17.16 -0.87
N THR A 21 -10.99 -16.38 -1.32
CA THR A 21 -9.72 -16.19 -0.60
C THR A 21 -9.94 -15.52 0.77
N PHE A 22 -10.85 -14.54 0.84
CA PHE A 22 -11.21 -13.92 2.11
C PHE A 22 -11.86 -14.91 3.08
N TRP A 23 -12.83 -15.70 2.62
CA TRP A 23 -13.51 -16.70 3.44
C TRP A 23 -12.60 -17.85 3.89
N GLN A 24 -11.55 -18.16 3.15
CA GLN A 24 -10.56 -19.16 3.57
C GLN A 24 -9.80 -18.71 4.83
N GLN A 25 -9.48 -17.41 4.94
CA GLN A 25 -8.65 -16.89 6.02
C GLN A 25 -9.06 -15.46 6.44
N PRO A 26 -10.28 -15.26 6.95
CA PRO A 26 -10.80 -13.94 7.27
C PRO A 26 -10.02 -13.30 8.41
N LEU A 27 -9.65 -14.08 9.44
CA LEU A 27 -8.92 -13.57 10.60
C LEU A 27 -7.50 -13.13 10.25
N ALA A 28 -6.82 -13.85 9.35
CA ALA A 28 -5.45 -13.53 8.97
C ALA A 28 -5.39 -12.26 8.10
N LEU A 29 -6.30 -12.15 7.12
CA LEU A 29 -6.40 -10.95 6.28
C LEU A 29 -6.90 -9.73 7.07
N ALA A 30 -7.88 -9.91 7.95
CA ALA A 30 -8.33 -8.84 8.85
C ALA A 30 -7.21 -8.43 9.82
N GLY A 31 -6.48 -9.39 10.41
CA GLY A 31 -5.36 -9.11 11.31
C GLY A 31 -4.23 -8.34 10.63
N LEU A 32 -3.86 -8.73 9.40
CA LEU A 32 -2.88 -8.00 8.59
C LEU A 32 -3.36 -6.60 8.23
N PHE A 33 -4.64 -6.46 7.90
CA PHE A 33 -5.25 -5.16 7.62
C PHE A 33 -5.24 -4.26 8.88
N PHE A 34 -5.63 -4.78 10.04
CA PHE A 34 -5.58 -4.04 11.30
C PHE A 34 -4.15 -3.65 11.68
N MET A 35 -3.17 -4.55 11.52
CA MET A 35 -1.77 -4.25 11.78
C MET A 35 -1.25 -3.15 10.85
N PHE A 36 -1.70 -3.15 9.59
CA PHE A 36 -1.37 -2.10 8.63
C PHE A 36 -1.99 -0.74 9.01
N ILE A 37 -3.27 -0.72 9.38
CA ILE A 37 -3.94 0.50 9.86
C ILE A 37 -3.27 1.02 11.13
N ALA A 38 -2.92 0.14 12.07
CA ALA A 38 -2.21 0.52 13.29
C ALA A 38 -0.83 1.15 12.97
N LEU A 39 -0.10 0.58 12.01
CA LEU A 39 1.18 1.13 11.55
C LEU A 39 1.01 2.54 10.95
N ILE A 40 0.02 2.74 10.08
CA ILE A 40 -0.28 4.08 9.53
C ILE A 40 -0.66 5.05 10.65
N SER A 41 -1.51 4.64 11.58
CA SER A 41 -1.92 5.48 12.71
C SER A 41 -0.73 5.93 13.55
N VAL A 42 0.21 5.02 13.82
CA VAL A 42 1.44 5.37 14.56
C VAL A 42 2.32 6.33 13.75
N VAL A 43 2.48 6.08 12.46
CA VAL A 43 3.25 6.96 11.57
C VAL A 43 2.62 8.35 11.47
N SER A 44 1.30 8.44 11.49
CA SER A 44 0.55 9.70 11.40
C SER A 44 0.69 10.58 12.66
N LEU A 45 1.18 10.04 13.78
CA LEU A 45 1.49 10.82 14.98
C LEU A 45 2.73 11.71 14.78
N LEU A 46 3.56 11.46 13.77
CA LEU A 46 4.73 12.27 13.47
C LEU A 46 4.31 13.47 12.60
N PRO A 47 4.36 14.71 13.10
CA PRO A 47 4.04 15.88 12.28
C PRO A 47 5.02 15.98 11.10
N VAL A 48 4.50 16.29 9.90
CA VAL A 48 5.22 16.39 8.61
C VAL A 48 5.74 15.06 8.04
N LEU A 49 6.35 14.19 8.84
CA LEU A 49 6.83 12.87 8.41
C LEU A 49 5.68 11.90 8.16
N GLY A 50 4.60 12.00 8.92
CA GLY A 50 3.43 11.13 8.78
C GLY A 50 2.83 11.17 7.38
N SER A 51 2.73 12.36 6.79
CA SER A 51 2.15 12.60 5.46
C SER A 51 2.97 11.94 4.35
N VAL A 52 4.29 12.17 4.35
CA VAL A 52 5.21 11.64 3.34
C VAL A 52 5.38 10.13 3.48
N VAL A 53 5.52 9.64 4.71
CA VAL A 53 5.70 8.22 5.00
C VAL A 53 4.41 7.44 4.71
N SER A 54 3.23 8.01 4.97
CA SER A 54 1.94 7.41 4.59
C SER A 54 1.83 7.23 3.07
N LEU A 55 2.24 8.25 2.31
CA LEU A 55 2.28 8.20 0.85
C LEU A 55 3.27 7.14 0.33
N ALA A 56 4.45 7.02 0.94
CA ALA A 56 5.44 6.00 0.59
C ALA A 56 5.04 4.58 1.02
N LEU A 57 4.20 4.45 2.06
CA LEU A 57 3.68 3.18 2.57
C LEU A 57 2.60 2.59 1.66
N LEU A 58 1.83 3.38 0.92
CA LEU A 58 0.78 2.88 0.00
C LEU A 58 1.26 1.75 -0.94
N PRO A 59 2.36 1.93 -1.71
CA PRO A 59 2.84 0.87 -2.60
C PRO A 59 3.35 -0.35 -1.82
N ALA A 60 4.01 -0.14 -0.68
CA ALA A 60 4.46 -1.24 0.19
C ALA A 60 3.28 -2.03 0.77
N ALA A 61 2.20 -1.35 1.14
CA ALA A 61 0.95 -1.93 1.63
C ALA A 61 0.27 -2.76 0.57
N THR A 62 0.13 -2.20 -0.63
CA THR A 62 -0.48 -2.88 -1.78
C THR A 62 0.28 -4.16 -2.10
N LEU A 63 1.62 -4.09 -2.09
CA LEU A 63 2.48 -5.26 -2.27
C LEU A 63 2.37 -6.27 -1.13
N GLY A 64 2.33 -5.82 0.13
CA GLY A 64 2.16 -6.68 1.29
C GLY A 64 0.83 -7.42 1.27
N LEU A 65 -0.25 -6.73 0.87
CA LEU A 65 -1.57 -7.34 0.70
C LEU A 65 -1.62 -8.29 -0.50
N MET A 66 -0.92 -7.97 -1.61
CA MET A 66 -0.75 -8.89 -2.74
C MET A 66 0.03 -10.16 -2.35
N ALA A 67 1.07 -10.02 -1.53
CA ALA A 67 1.82 -11.16 -1.00
C ALA A 67 0.96 -12.00 -0.05
N ALA A 68 0.22 -11.35 0.85
CA ALA A 68 -0.70 -12.00 1.77
C ALA A 68 -1.83 -12.75 1.06
N THR A 69 -2.46 -12.13 0.06
CA THR A 69 -3.51 -12.77 -0.75
C THR A 69 -2.97 -13.95 -1.55
N ARG A 70 -1.72 -13.89 -2.02
CA ARG A 70 -1.07 -15.04 -2.68
C ARG A 70 -0.88 -16.22 -1.72
N GLU A 71 -0.45 -15.97 -0.47
CA GLU A 71 -0.33 -17.04 0.53
C GLU A 71 -1.69 -17.60 0.95
N ALA A 72 -2.67 -16.72 1.19
CA ALA A 72 -4.02 -17.11 1.54
C ALA A 72 -4.68 -17.95 0.42
N ALA A 73 -4.48 -17.57 -0.85
CA ALA A 73 -4.97 -18.33 -2.00
C ALA A 73 -4.31 -19.71 -2.14
N GLN A 74 -3.09 -19.89 -1.62
CA GLN A 74 -2.40 -21.18 -1.54
C GLN A 74 -2.77 -21.98 -0.28
N GLY A 75 -3.68 -21.47 0.56
CA GLY A 75 -4.09 -22.11 1.81
C GLY A 75 -3.07 -22.01 2.95
N ARG A 76 -2.00 -21.21 2.79
CA ARG A 76 -0.98 -20.99 3.83
C ARG A 76 -1.39 -19.82 4.70
N PHE A 77 -1.12 -19.89 6.01
CA PHE A 77 -1.44 -18.79 6.93
C PHE A 77 -0.50 -17.59 6.68
N PRO A 78 -1.00 -16.42 6.26
CA PRO A 78 -0.17 -15.27 5.92
C PRO A 78 0.36 -14.67 7.21
N MET A 79 1.60 -15.00 7.53
CA MET A 79 2.24 -14.52 8.75
C MET A 79 2.49 -13.02 8.68
N PRO A 80 2.52 -12.32 9.83
CA PRO A 80 2.88 -10.89 9.90
C PRO A 80 4.21 -10.54 9.21
N SER A 81 5.13 -11.50 9.13
CA SER A 81 6.41 -11.37 8.42
C SER A 81 6.26 -11.16 6.91
N ILE A 82 5.09 -11.48 6.33
CA ILE A 82 4.79 -11.27 4.90
C ILE A 82 4.78 -9.78 4.54
N LEU A 83 4.41 -8.89 5.47
CA LEU A 83 4.47 -7.44 5.27
C LEU A 83 5.93 -6.96 5.16
N VAL A 84 6.84 -7.58 5.91
CA VAL A 84 8.29 -7.33 5.78
C VAL A 84 8.84 -7.96 4.50
N SER A 85 8.27 -9.07 4.06
CA SER A 85 8.63 -9.70 2.78
C SER A 85 8.36 -8.78 1.58
N ALA A 86 7.39 -7.87 1.66
CA ALA A 86 7.15 -6.86 0.63
C ALA A 86 8.37 -5.96 0.38
N PHE A 87 9.17 -5.70 1.42
CA PHE A 87 10.46 -5.00 1.32
C PHE A 87 11.61 -5.92 0.89
N ARG A 88 11.49 -7.23 1.13
CA ARG A 88 12.54 -8.24 0.82
C ARG A 88 12.32 -9.00 -0.50
N ALA A 89 11.21 -8.80 -1.23
CA ALA A 89 10.80 -9.59 -2.41
C ALA A 89 11.62 -9.35 -3.71
N GLY A 90 12.91 -9.08 -3.57
CA GLY A 90 13.85 -8.86 -4.66
C GLY A 90 14.41 -7.44 -4.61
N GLN A 91 15.73 -7.32 -4.49
CA GLN A 91 16.47 -6.06 -4.34
C GLN A 91 16.13 -5.05 -5.45
N GLN A 92 15.78 -5.53 -6.64
CA GLN A 92 15.36 -4.72 -7.79
C GLN A 92 13.92 -4.18 -7.65
N ARG A 93 12.99 -4.93 -7.05
CA ARG A 93 11.64 -4.45 -6.73
C ARG A 93 11.65 -3.51 -5.55
N ALA A 94 12.47 -3.77 -4.53
CA ALA A 94 12.67 -2.85 -3.41
C ALA A 94 13.21 -1.50 -3.89
N ARG A 95 14.19 -1.50 -4.81
CA ARG A 95 14.72 -0.27 -5.41
C ARG A 95 13.67 0.47 -6.25
N ALA A 96 12.87 -0.25 -7.05
CA ALA A 96 11.78 0.37 -7.80
C ALA A 96 10.70 0.98 -6.89
N MET A 97 10.38 0.33 -5.78
CA MET A 97 9.43 0.84 -4.77
C MET A 97 10.00 2.03 -4.01
N ALA A 98 11.29 2.02 -3.68
CA ALA A 98 11.96 3.18 -3.07
C ALA A 98 11.98 4.38 -4.02
N VAL A 99 12.24 4.16 -5.31
CA VAL A 99 12.17 5.21 -6.33
C VAL A 99 10.75 5.74 -6.49
N LEU A 100 9.73 4.86 -6.49
CA LEU A 100 8.33 5.27 -6.53
C LEU A 100 7.94 6.08 -5.29
N GLY A 101 8.32 5.62 -4.09
CA GLY A 101 8.09 6.36 -2.85
C GLY A 101 8.79 7.72 -2.83
N ALA A 102 10.04 7.78 -3.30
CA ALA A 102 10.80 9.03 -3.41
C ALA A 102 10.19 9.99 -4.45
N ALA A 103 9.75 9.49 -5.60
CA ALA A 103 9.08 10.30 -6.62
C ALA A 103 7.74 10.85 -6.10
N TYR A 104 6.99 10.04 -5.36
CA TYR A 104 5.72 10.44 -4.77
C TYR A 104 5.93 11.48 -3.66
N ALA A 105 6.94 11.29 -2.80
CA ALA A 105 7.38 12.27 -1.81
C ALA A 105 7.82 13.59 -2.46
N ALA A 106 8.61 13.53 -3.54
CA ALA A 106 9.06 14.72 -4.26
C ALA A 106 7.89 15.49 -4.89
N CYS A 107 6.95 14.81 -5.55
CA CYS A 107 5.74 15.42 -6.07
C CYS A 107 4.89 16.05 -4.96
N PHE A 108 4.74 15.37 -3.82
CA PHE A 108 4.00 15.91 -2.69
C PHE A 108 4.66 17.18 -2.13
N LEU A 109 5.97 17.18 -1.94
CA LEU A 109 6.74 18.34 -1.48
C LEU A 109 6.66 19.51 -2.47
N LEU A 110 6.68 19.24 -3.78
CA LEU A 110 6.50 20.26 -4.81
C LEU A 110 5.11 20.90 -4.75
N VAL A 111 4.06 20.07 -4.60
CA VAL A 111 2.68 20.56 -4.45
C VAL A 111 2.54 21.36 -3.14
N MET A 112 3.10 20.87 -2.04
CA MET A 112 3.11 21.57 -0.75
C MET A 112 3.81 22.93 -0.84
N GLY A 113 5.00 22.97 -1.46
CA GLY A 113 5.75 24.20 -1.67
C GLY A 113 5.01 25.19 -2.56
N ALA A 114 4.38 24.71 -3.64
CA ALA A 114 3.56 25.55 -4.52
C ALA A 114 2.32 26.09 -3.79
N SER A 115 1.60 25.26 -3.03
CA SER A 115 0.46 25.69 -2.21
C SER A 115 0.87 26.65 -1.11
N ALA A 116 2.04 26.48 -0.49
CA ALA A 116 2.54 27.41 0.53
C ALA A 116 2.81 28.82 -0.03
N LEU A 117 3.24 28.92 -1.30
CA LEU A 117 3.42 30.20 -2.00
C LEU A 117 2.09 30.88 -2.34
N VAL A 118 1.01 30.11 -2.52
CA VAL A 118 -0.32 30.62 -2.90
C VAL A 118 -1.20 30.93 -1.69
N ASP A 119 -1.20 30.08 -0.66
CA ASP A 119 -2.03 30.21 0.56
C ASP A 119 -1.26 30.76 1.77
N GLY A 120 -0.02 31.24 1.59
CA GLY A 120 0.82 31.76 2.68
C GLY A 120 1.17 30.73 3.77
N GLY A 121 1.12 29.43 3.42
CA GLY A 121 1.45 28.33 4.34
C GLY A 121 0.28 27.84 5.21
N GLN A 122 -0.96 28.29 4.98
CA GLN A 122 -2.11 27.83 5.78
C GLN A 122 -2.42 26.34 5.57
N PHE A 123 -2.21 25.81 4.36
CA PHE A 123 -2.28 24.37 4.07
C PHE A 123 -1.19 23.55 4.76
N ALA A 124 0.01 24.11 4.93
CA ALA A 124 1.14 23.45 5.60
C ALA A 124 0.96 23.34 7.12
N ARG A 125 -0.04 24.02 7.70
CA ARG A 125 -0.38 23.96 9.12
C ARG A 125 -1.43 22.88 9.45
N ILE A 126 -2.12 22.37 8.45
CA ILE A 126 -3.19 21.36 8.61
C ILE A 126 -2.63 19.93 8.38
N TYR A 127 -1.46 19.82 7.76
CA TYR A 127 -0.68 18.59 7.53
C TYR A 127 0.61 18.57 8.35
#